data_AF-A0A553QBU7-F1
#
_entry.id   AF-A0A553QBU7-F1
#
_cell.length_a   1.000
_cell.length_b   1.000
_cell.length_c   1.000
_cell.angle_alpha   90.00
_cell.angle_beta   90.00
_cell.angle_gamma   90.00
#
_symmetry.space_group_name_H-M   'P 1'
#
loop_
_entity.id
_entity.type
_entity.pdbx_description
1 polymer ?
#
loop_
_entity_poly.entity_id
_entity_poly.type
_entity_poly.pdbx_seq_one_letter_code
_entity_poly.pdbx_strand_id
1 'polypeptide(L)'
;SRKTCDFNPHLDKPLAIQETRFSEKNQTQAPCTNGQNLAAHAHAPSSKQHRSHTHASSHQRARALFNRYRLSTDSPAAAPSRHGSRLYPIMAVLHYTLDFKLRAPADVSATVHGLQSIFQEQEMTENVHDSEGHGYVATFIGKNGRFAILRMHSHGLVTFDLQCLEGDDVGQVDNLLNALEKKLKALLNGNILRIKRLPALVRGSAVDRYWPTADGRLTEYDIDEVVYEKDSAYQNIKILHSRQFGNMLILNGDVNLAESDLPYTQAIMGSGKEHYAGKEVLILGGGDGGILHEAVKLKPKMITMILVQDCVPILKRFVEQGRTFDYVINDLTAVPISTAPEEDSTWEFLRLILDLSIRVLRPSGKYFTQGNCVNLTDALIEYEKLLGQLSCRVDFSKEVVGVLQHLEEVMSLPPLSRPPPLLPECEASPSPSNAQRGE
;
A
#
# COMPACT_ATOMS: atom_id res chain seq x y z
N SER A 1 -18.12 22.58 -22.78
CA SER A 1 -18.15 21.61 -23.89
C SER A 1 -17.33 20.39 -23.50
N ARG A 2 -17.79 19.20 -23.89
CA ARG A 2 -17.14 17.90 -23.63
C ARG A 2 -15.74 17.87 -24.24
N LYS A 3 -14.72 17.57 -23.44
CA LYS A 3 -13.47 16.93 -23.91
C LYS A 3 -13.22 15.75 -22.97
N THR A 4 -13.47 14.56 -23.49
CA THR A 4 -13.05 13.28 -22.92
C THR A 4 -11.52 13.27 -22.89
N CYS A 5 -10.93 13.00 -21.73
CA CYS A 5 -9.51 12.65 -21.65
C CYS A 5 -9.38 11.18 -22.06
N ASP A 6 -9.11 10.95 -23.33
CA ASP A 6 -8.71 9.64 -23.83
C ASP A 6 -7.39 9.25 -23.16
N PHE A 7 -7.37 8.06 -22.57
CA PHE A 7 -6.23 7.47 -21.89
C PHE A 7 -5.94 6.21 -22.69
N ASN A 8 -4.68 6.08 -23.08
CA ASN A 8 -4.23 5.05 -23.97
C ASN A 8 -4.09 3.72 -23.20
N PRO A 9 -4.81 2.64 -23.55
CA PRO A 9 -4.72 1.36 -22.84
C PRO A 9 -3.45 0.55 -23.18
N HIS A 10 -2.53 1.11 -23.96
CA HIS A 10 -1.24 0.48 -24.30
C HIS A 10 -0.16 0.86 -23.28
N LEU A 11 -0.07 0.09 -22.19
CA LEU A 11 1.02 0.14 -21.19
C LEU A 11 2.33 -0.52 -21.67
N ASP A 12 2.41 -0.97 -22.92
CA ASP A 12 3.61 -1.57 -23.53
C ASP A 12 4.53 -0.57 -24.26
N LYS A 13 4.39 0.75 -24.01
CA LYS A 13 5.26 1.78 -24.60
C LYS A 13 6.35 2.27 -23.63
N PRO A 14 7.58 2.53 -24.11
CA PRO A 14 8.66 3.03 -23.26
C PRO A 14 8.39 4.48 -22.81
N LEU A 15 8.60 4.74 -21.51
CA LEU A 15 8.39 5.99 -20.76
C LEU A 15 7.03 6.68 -20.97
N ALA A 16 6.08 6.44 -20.06
CA ALA A 16 4.83 7.20 -19.99
C ALA A 16 5.02 8.49 -19.14
N ILE A 17 5.28 9.61 -19.81
CA ILE A 17 5.23 10.95 -19.19
C ILE A 17 3.83 11.52 -19.40
N GLN A 18 3.14 11.88 -18.32
CA GLN A 18 1.85 12.55 -18.37
C GLN A 18 1.99 14.01 -17.95
N GLU A 19 1.75 14.95 -18.88
CA GLU A 19 1.74 16.39 -18.60
C GLU A 19 0.31 16.94 -18.64
N THR A 20 -0.09 17.68 -17.60
CA THR A 20 -1.41 18.31 -17.51
C THR A 20 -1.26 19.82 -17.29
N ARG A 21 -1.63 20.62 -18.30
CA ARG A 21 -1.52 22.09 -18.29
C ARG A 21 -2.85 22.77 -17.98
N PHE A 22 -2.82 23.77 -17.10
CA PHE A 22 -4.00 24.58 -16.78
C PHE A 22 -3.85 26.00 -17.33
N SER A 23 -4.89 26.52 -17.99
CA SER A 23 -4.93 27.90 -18.48
C SER A 23 -6.11 28.67 -17.88
N GLU A 24 -5.85 29.86 -17.35
CA GLU A 24 -6.88 30.83 -16.96
C GLU A 24 -7.56 31.44 -18.20
N LYS A 25 -8.46 30.70 -18.84
CA LYS A 25 -9.38 31.29 -19.83
C LYS A 25 -10.79 30.77 -19.59
N ASN A 26 -11.52 31.49 -18.74
CA ASN A 26 -12.93 31.85 -18.89
C ASN A 26 -13.40 32.65 -17.64
N GLN A 27 -13.01 33.92 -17.58
CA GLN A 27 -13.83 34.96 -16.98
C GLN A 27 -14.11 35.98 -18.08
N THR A 28 -15.21 35.78 -18.81
CA THR A 28 -15.81 36.84 -19.62
C THR A 28 -17.12 37.24 -18.95
N GLN A 29 -17.13 38.48 -18.47
CA GLN A 29 -18.30 39.24 -18.07
C GLN A 29 -19.37 39.17 -19.17
N ALA A 30 -20.63 38.97 -18.77
CA ALA A 30 -21.78 39.36 -19.58
C ALA A 30 -22.41 40.62 -18.95
N PRO A 31 -22.91 41.57 -19.76
CA PRO A 31 -23.26 42.91 -19.30
C PRO A 31 -24.65 42.98 -18.66
N CYS A 32 -24.82 43.97 -17.79
CA CYS A 32 -26.11 44.42 -17.25
C CYS A 32 -27.08 44.83 -18.37
N THR A 33 -28.32 44.36 -18.30
CA THR A 33 -29.49 45.06 -18.85
C THR A 33 -30.67 44.99 -17.89
N ASN A 34 -31.22 46.16 -17.58
CA ASN A 34 -32.41 46.43 -16.76
C ASN A 34 -33.70 45.85 -17.35
N GLY A 35 -34.69 45.55 -16.50
CA GLY A 35 -36.05 45.24 -16.93
C GLY A 35 -37.04 44.84 -15.82
N GLN A 36 -37.42 45.81 -14.99
CA GLN A 36 -38.74 46.06 -14.34
C GLN A 36 -39.66 44.92 -13.82
N ASN A 37 -40.02 45.10 -12.53
CA ASN A 37 -41.34 45.01 -11.86
C ASN A 37 -42.19 43.73 -11.91
N LEU A 38 -42.45 43.18 -10.70
CA LEU A 38 -43.78 43.20 -10.06
C LEU A 38 -43.69 42.80 -8.57
N ALA A 39 -44.42 43.53 -7.74
CA ALA A 39 -44.49 43.41 -6.28
C ALA A 39 -45.71 42.59 -5.83
N ALA A 40 -45.63 41.94 -4.65
CA ALA A 40 -46.59 42.06 -3.53
C ALA A 40 -46.43 40.94 -2.46
N HIS A 41 -46.29 41.38 -1.19
CA HIS A 41 -46.85 40.89 0.10
C HIS A 41 -46.97 39.36 0.41
N ALA A 42 -46.81 38.84 1.63
CA ALA A 42 -46.42 39.30 2.97
C ALA A 42 -46.31 38.06 3.91
N HIS A 43 -45.71 38.26 5.09
CA HIS A 43 -45.72 37.43 6.33
C HIS A 43 -44.76 36.21 6.49
N ALA A 44 -43.96 36.31 7.56
CA ALA A 44 -43.11 35.28 8.19
C ALA A 44 -43.83 34.68 9.43
N PRO A 45 -43.24 33.79 10.28
CA PRO A 45 -41.99 33.01 10.16
C PRO A 45 -42.13 31.50 10.54
N SER A 46 -41.14 30.65 10.20
CA SER A 46 -40.43 29.72 11.11
C SER A 46 -39.84 28.47 10.44
N SER A 47 -38.76 27.99 11.07
CA SER A 47 -38.02 26.73 10.88
C SER A 47 -37.11 26.61 9.65
N LYS A 48 -35.81 26.84 9.90
CA LYS A 48 -34.70 26.42 9.04
C LYS A 48 -34.54 24.89 9.16
N GLN A 49 -34.69 24.17 8.06
CA GLN A 49 -34.04 22.87 7.84
C GLN A 49 -33.19 23.00 6.57
N HIS A 50 -31.87 23.06 6.75
CA HIS A 50 -30.91 22.92 5.67
C HIS A 50 -30.86 21.44 5.25
N ARG A 51 -31.34 21.14 4.04
CA ARG A 51 -30.95 19.92 3.30
C ARG A 51 -29.52 20.10 2.81
N SER A 52 -28.60 19.26 3.29
CA SER A 52 -27.27 19.07 2.71
C SER A 52 -27.37 18.14 1.50
N HIS A 53 -27.23 18.70 0.31
CA HIS A 53 -26.78 17.96 -0.86
C HIS A 53 -25.27 18.18 -0.98
N THR A 54 -24.46 17.12 -0.82
CA THR A 54 -23.17 16.89 -1.52
C THR A 54 -22.38 15.77 -0.84
N HIS A 55 -22.29 14.58 -1.45
CA HIS A 55 -21.19 13.61 -1.21
C HIS A 55 -21.00 12.60 -2.35
N ALA A 56 -21.67 12.75 -3.51
CA ALA A 56 -21.72 11.69 -4.54
C ALA A 56 -20.62 11.76 -5.62
N SER A 57 -19.73 12.76 -5.62
CA SER A 57 -18.82 13.00 -6.77
C SER A 57 -17.38 12.49 -6.59
N SER A 58 -16.94 12.20 -5.36
CA SER A 58 -15.62 11.62 -5.08
C SER A 58 -15.53 10.15 -5.49
N HIS A 59 -16.62 9.40 -5.29
CA HIS A 59 -16.68 7.96 -5.53
C HIS A 59 -16.65 7.55 -7.02
N GLN A 60 -16.90 8.46 -7.96
CA GLN A 60 -17.07 8.10 -9.37
C GLN A 60 -15.77 8.06 -10.19
N ARG A 61 -14.65 8.62 -9.70
CA ARG A 61 -13.42 8.78 -10.51
C ARG A 61 -12.25 7.88 -10.11
N ALA A 62 -12.04 7.58 -8.81
CA ALA A 62 -11.21 6.44 -8.40
C ALA A 62 -11.77 5.15 -9.03
N ARG A 63 -13.10 4.98 -8.91
CA ARG A 63 -13.87 3.97 -9.63
C ARG A 63 -13.69 3.99 -11.15
N ALA A 64 -13.33 5.12 -11.79
CA ALA A 64 -13.10 5.19 -13.23
C ALA A 64 -11.72 4.67 -13.66
N LEU A 65 -10.69 4.76 -12.80
CA LEU A 65 -9.39 4.11 -13.02
C LEU A 65 -9.50 2.60 -12.73
N PHE A 66 -10.13 2.21 -11.62
CA PHE A 66 -10.44 0.80 -11.31
C PHE A 66 -11.35 0.16 -12.37
N ASN A 67 -12.39 0.86 -12.86
CA ASN A 67 -13.21 0.38 -13.97
C ASN A 67 -12.47 0.37 -15.32
N ARG A 68 -11.39 1.15 -15.50
CA ARG A 68 -10.61 1.13 -16.75
C ARG A 68 -9.81 -0.16 -16.89
N TYR A 69 -9.31 -0.70 -15.78
CA TYR A 69 -8.73 -2.04 -15.74
C TYR A 69 -9.79 -3.14 -15.97
N ARG A 70 -11.05 -2.88 -15.62
CA ARG A 70 -12.19 -3.76 -15.92
C ARG A 70 -12.64 -3.73 -17.39
N LEU A 71 -12.47 -2.60 -18.09
CA LEU A 71 -12.96 -2.36 -19.47
C LEU A 71 -11.92 -2.60 -20.57
N SER A 72 -10.65 -2.87 -20.25
CA SER A 72 -9.61 -3.18 -21.24
C SER A 72 -9.68 -4.63 -21.78
N THR A 73 -10.70 -5.39 -21.41
CA THR A 73 -10.89 -6.82 -21.76
C THR A 73 -11.85 -7.07 -22.92
N ASP A 74 -12.49 -6.04 -23.50
CA ASP A 74 -13.32 -6.19 -24.69
C ASP A 74 -12.49 -6.02 -25.98
N SER A 75 -11.66 -7.02 -26.29
CA SER A 75 -11.19 -7.32 -27.65
C SER A 75 -11.58 -8.75 -27.98
N PRO A 76 -12.00 -9.05 -29.22
CA PRO A 76 -12.64 -10.32 -29.54
C PRO A 76 -11.69 -11.47 -29.25
N ALA A 77 -12.07 -12.31 -28.29
CA ALA A 77 -11.32 -13.48 -27.88
C ALA A 77 -11.06 -14.39 -29.09
N ALA A 78 -9.78 -14.59 -29.43
CA ALA A 78 -9.38 -15.74 -30.23
C ALA A 78 -9.74 -16.99 -29.43
N ALA A 79 -10.53 -17.89 -30.04
CA ALA A 79 -11.01 -19.10 -29.40
C ALA A 79 -9.84 -19.94 -28.84
N PRO A 80 -9.88 -20.37 -27.56
CA PRO A 80 -8.81 -21.19 -27.01
C PRO A 80 -8.88 -22.59 -27.60
N SER A 81 -7.71 -23.10 -28.00
CA SER A 81 -7.51 -24.48 -28.42
C SER A 81 -7.92 -25.43 -27.29
N ARG A 82 -8.79 -26.38 -27.63
CA ARG A 82 -9.24 -27.45 -26.73
C ARG A 82 -8.09 -28.40 -26.42
N HIS A 83 -7.33 -28.14 -25.36
CA HIS A 83 -6.59 -29.18 -24.64
C HIS A 83 -7.03 -29.13 -23.18
N GLY A 84 -7.82 -30.14 -22.79
CA GLY A 84 -8.41 -30.24 -21.46
C GLY A 84 -7.37 -30.63 -20.42
N SER A 85 -6.86 -29.63 -19.69
CA SER A 85 -6.39 -29.82 -18.33
C SER A 85 -7.62 -29.72 -17.41
N ARG A 86 -7.97 -30.83 -16.75
CA ARG A 86 -8.87 -30.77 -15.58
C ARG A 86 -8.14 -29.94 -14.51
N LEU A 87 -8.43 -28.65 -14.44
CA LEU A 87 -8.10 -27.83 -13.27
C LEU A 87 -8.99 -28.34 -12.14
N TYR A 88 -8.40 -29.11 -11.23
CA TYR A 88 -9.06 -29.41 -9.96
C TYR A 88 -9.26 -28.09 -9.22
N PRO A 89 -10.44 -27.83 -8.62
CA PRO A 89 -10.63 -26.63 -7.82
C PRO A 89 -9.58 -26.64 -6.69
N ILE A 90 -8.83 -25.54 -6.58
CA ILE A 90 -7.92 -25.33 -5.45
C ILE A 90 -8.81 -25.23 -4.22
N MET A 91 -8.75 -26.23 -3.34
CA MET A 91 -9.50 -26.23 -2.08
C MET A 91 -8.66 -25.53 -1.02
N ALA A 92 -9.19 -24.49 -0.39
CA ALA A 92 -8.53 -23.87 0.75
C ALA A 92 -8.53 -24.80 1.97
N VAL A 93 -7.63 -24.55 2.90
CA VAL A 93 -7.59 -25.21 4.21
C VAL A 93 -7.91 -24.16 5.27
N LEU A 94 -8.89 -24.41 6.12
CA LEU A 94 -9.13 -23.60 7.31
C LEU A 94 -8.36 -24.22 8.48
N HIS A 95 -7.45 -23.44 9.07
CA HIS A 95 -6.61 -23.85 10.18
C HIS A 95 -7.04 -23.12 11.45
N TYR A 96 -7.70 -23.86 12.33
CA TYR A 96 -8.19 -23.39 13.63
C TYR A 96 -7.16 -23.67 14.72
N THR A 97 -7.03 -22.75 15.67
CA THR A 97 -6.13 -22.89 16.82
C THR A 97 -6.84 -22.62 18.14
N LEU A 98 -6.45 -23.35 19.18
CA LEU A 98 -6.95 -23.18 20.54
C LEU A 98 -5.84 -23.49 21.55
N ASP A 99 -5.49 -22.49 22.36
CA ASP A 99 -4.39 -22.56 23.31
C ASP A 99 -4.86 -22.44 24.76
N PHE A 100 -4.27 -23.25 25.64
CA PHE A 100 -4.43 -23.19 27.08
C PHE A 100 -3.06 -23.02 27.75
N LYS A 101 -2.84 -21.88 28.39
CA LYS A 101 -1.70 -21.68 29.29
C LYS A 101 -2.10 -22.11 30.69
N LEU A 102 -1.27 -22.93 31.33
CA LEU A 102 -1.54 -23.59 32.61
C LEU A 102 -0.52 -23.15 33.68
N ARG A 103 -0.85 -23.38 34.96
CA ARG A 103 0.04 -23.11 36.11
C ARG A 103 1.09 -24.20 36.27
N ALA A 104 0.72 -25.44 35.97
CA ALA A 104 1.57 -26.62 36.02
C ALA A 104 1.26 -27.53 34.81
N PRO A 105 2.16 -28.47 34.45
CA PRO A 105 1.91 -29.43 33.39
C PRO A 105 0.60 -30.20 33.61
N ALA A 106 -0.15 -30.43 32.53
CA ALA A 106 -1.38 -31.20 32.58
C ALA A 106 -1.09 -32.70 32.71
N ASP A 107 -1.99 -33.44 33.36
CA ASP A 107 -1.98 -34.90 33.32
C ASP A 107 -2.35 -35.36 31.91
N VAL A 108 -1.37 -35.89 31.20
CA VAL A 108 -1.48 -36.28 29.79
C VAL A 108 -2.45 -37.42 29.63
N SER A 109 -2.33 -38.48 30.44
CA SER A 109 -3.16 -39.67 30.33
C SER A 109 -4.62 -39.30 30.56
N ALA A 110 -4.90 -38.55 31.63
CA ALA A 110 -6.25 -38.09 31.95
C ALA A 110 -6.83 -37.15 30.88
N THR A 111 -6.00 -36.26 30.33
CA THR A 111 -6.44 -35.29 29.31
C THR A 111 -6.75 -35.99 27.99
N VAL A 112 -5.81 -36.79 27.47
CA VAL A 112 -5.99 -37.52 26.20
C VAL A 112 -7.18 -38.47 26.30
N HIS A 113 -7.24 -39.31 27.33
CA HIS A 113 -8.37 -40.21 27.55
C HIS A 113 -9.69 -39.44 27.70
N GLY A 114 -9.67 -38.30 28.39
CA GLY A 114 -10.83 -37.43 28.53
C GLY A 114 -11.36 -36.89 27.19
N LEU A 115 -10.50 -36.74 26.18
CA LEU A 115 -10.86 -36.22 24.87
C LEU A 115 -11.27 -37.29 23.86
N GLN A 116 -10.94 -38.56 24.09
CA GLN A 116 -11.22 -39.67 23.17
C GLN A 116 -12.67 -39.70 22.67
N SER A 117 -13.64 -39.49 23.57
CA SER A 117 -15.07 -39.44 23.20
C SER A 117 -15.39 -38.45 22.08
N ILE A 118 -14.77 -37.27 22.08
CA ILE A 118 -15.03 -36.21 21.10
C ILE A 118 -14.54 -36.65 19.72
N PHE A 119 -13.36 -37.25 19.64
CA PHE A 119 -12.76 -37.62 18.35
C PHE A 119 -13.31 -38.95 17.81
N GLN A 120 -13.77 -39.86 18.68
CA GLN A 120 -14.51 -41.06 18.28
C GLN A 120 -15.85 -40.70 17.62
N GLU A 121 -16.58 -39.73 18.17
CA GLU A 121 -17.82 -39.20 17.57
C GLU A 121 -17.58 -38.58 16.18
N GLN A 122 -16.35 -38.13 15.89
CA GLN A 122 -15.94 -37.59 14.59
C GLN A 122 -15.30 -38.64 13.66
N GLU A 123 -15.33 -39.92 14.03
CA GLU A 123 -14.68 -41.03 13.31
C GLU A 123 -13.18 -40.80 13.03
N MET A 124 -12.48 -40.13 13.94
CA MET A 124 -11.04 -39.86 13.81
C MET A 124 -10.21 -40.92 14.52
N THR A 125 -9.11 -41.33 13.88
CA THR A 125 -8.14 -42.26 14.48
C THR A 125 -7.11 -41.47 15.28
N GLU A 126 -6.91 -41.85 16.54
CA GLU A 126 -5.95 -41.24 17.48
C GLU A 126 -4.60 -41.97 17.44
N ASN A 127 -3.50 -41.21 17.38
CA ASN A 127 -2.14 -41.69 17.66
C ASN A 127 -1.45 -40.76 18.65
N VAL A 128 -0.92 -41.32 19.74
CA VAL A 128 -0.24 -40.57 20.80
C VAL A 128 1.25 -40.89 20.79
N HIS A 129 2.08 -39.85 20.85
CA HIS A 129 3.53 -39.95 20.86
C HIS A 129 4.11 -39.14 22.03
N ASP A 130 4.92 -39.79 22.87
CA ASP A 130 5.74 -39.14 23.90
C ASP A 130 6.99 -38.56 23.25
N SER A 131 7.28 -37.28 23.52
CA SER A 131 8.43 -36.56 22.98
C SER A 131 9.60 -36.51 23.97
N GLU A 132 9.88 -37.64 24.64
CA GLU A 132 11.07 -37.84 25.49
C GLU A 132 11.33 -36.70 26.48
N GLY A 133 10.32 -36.34 27.27
CA GLY A 133 10.41 -35.28 28.30
C GLY A 133 10.00 -33.88 27.82
N HIS A 134 9.73 -33.70 26.53
CA HIS A 134 9.17 -32.45 25.97
C HIS A 134 7.63 -32.42 25.95
N GLY A 135 6.99 -33.41 26.58
CA GLY A 135 5.55 -33.59 26.60
C GLY A 135 5.08 -34.52 25.48
N TYR A 136 3.83 -34.37 25.05
CA TYR A 136 3.14 -35.34 24.20
C TYR A 136 2.50 -34.69 22.99
N VAL A 137 2.42 -35.44 21.89
CA VAL A 137 1.62 -35.11 20.71
C VAL A 137 0.55 -36.18 20.56
N ALA A 138 -0.72 -35.79 20.52
CA ALA A 138 -1.77 -36.65 19.99
C ALA A 138 -2.17 -36.12 18.61
N THR A 139 -2.21 -37.00 17.62
CA THR A 139 -2.68 -36.70 16.28
C THR A 139 -4.00 -37.42 16.04
N PHE A 140 -4.94 -36.73 15.40
CA PHE A 140 -6.25 -37.26 15.06
C PHE A 140 -6.43 -37.14 13.55
N ILE A 141 -6.69 -38.26 12.88
CA ILE A 141 -6.82 -38.32 11.43
C ILE A 141 -8.23 -38.81 11.08
N GLY A 142 -9.01 -37.95 10.39
CA GLY A 142 -10.34 -38.27 9.90
C GLY A 142 -10.33 -38.79 8.46
N LYS A 143 -11.34 -39.60 8.11
CA LYS A 143 -11.48 -40.20 6.76
C LYS A 143 -11.70 -39.19 5.64
N ASN A 144 -12.15 -37.98 5.96
CA ASN A 144 -12.41 -36.89 5.02
C ASN A 144 -11.20 -35.95 4.82
N GLY A 145 -10.01 -36.34 5.29
CA GLY A 145 -8.81 -35.51 5.22
C GLY A 145 -8.72 -34.46 6.35
N ARG A 146 -9.70 -34.41 7.26
CA ARG A 146 -9.57 -33.62 8.50
C ARG A 146 -8.42 -34.15 9.34
N PHE A 147 -7.69 -33.21 9.92
CA PHE A 147 -6.51 -33.52 10.70
C PHE A 147 -6.47 -32.60 11.92
N ALA A 148 -6.22 -33.16 13.09
CA ALA A 148 -6.01 -32.38 14.29
C ALA A 148 -4.75 -32.80 15.05
N ILE A 149 -4.14 -31.85 15.73
CA ILE A 149 -3.01 -32.06 16.65
C ILE A 149 -3.40 -31.50 18.01
N LEU A 150 -3.25 -32.30 19.05
CA LEU A 150 -3.19 -31.85 20.42
C LEU A 150 -1.74 -31.94 20.89
N ARG A 151 -1.12 -30.80 21.21
CA ARG A 151 0.22 -30.76 21.79
C ARG A 151 0.12 -30.39 23.26
N MET A 152 0.65 -31.26 24.12
CA MET A 152 0.73 -31.03 25.56
C MET A 152 2.19 -30.87 25.96
N HIS A 153 2.64 -29.64 26.17
CA HIS A 153 4.02 -29.34 26.55
C HIS A 153 4.27 -29.62 28.04
N SER A 154 5.48 -30.10 28.35
CA SER A 154 5.94 -30.35 29.72
C SER A 154 6.10 -29.10 30.59
N HIS A 155 5.83 -27.90 30.05
CA HIS A 155 5.96 -26.61 30.74
C HIS A 155 4.62 -25.85 30.84
N GLY A 156 3.49 -26.56 30.86
CA GLY A 156 2.18 -25.95 31.15
C GLY A 156 1.58 -25.19 29.97
N LEU A 157 1.78 -25.67 28.75
CA LEU A 157 1.08 -25.20 27.55
C LEU A 157 0.39 -26.39 26.88
N VAL A 158 -0.89 -26.22 26.55
CA VAL A 158 -1.62 -27.17 25.71
C VAL A 158 -2.11 -26.39 24.49
N THR A 159 -1.74 -26.83 23.29
CA THR A 159 -2.22 -26.25 22.02
C THR A 159 -3.02 -27.30 21.26
N PHE A 160 -4.01 -26.82 20.53
CA PHE A 160 -4.81 -27.63 19.64
C PHE A 160 -4.91 -26.97 18.29
N ASP A 161 -4.60 -27.74 17.25
CA ASP A 161 -4.66 -27.36 15.85
C ASP A 161 -5.68 -28.25 15.14
N LEU A 162 -6.60 -27.67 14.39
CA LEU A 162 -7.54 -28.40 13.55
C LEU A 162 -7.49 -27.84 12.13
N GLN A 163 -7.22 -28.71 11.17
CA GLN A 163 -7.29 -28.42 9.75
C GLN A 163 -8.53 -29.06 9.15
N CYS A 164 -9.34 -28.20 8.52
CA CYS A 164 -10.53 -28.57 7.78
C CYS A 164 -10.37 -28.13 6.32
N LEU A 165 -10.99 -28.88 5.40
CA LEU A 165 -11.00 -28.50 3.99
C LEU A 165 -12.14 -27.54 3.71
N GLU A 166 -11.94 -26.62 2.77
CA GLU A 166 -12.99 -25.73 2.28
C GLU A 166 -14.18 -26.54 1.74
N GLY A 167 -15.38 -26.23 2.23
CA GLY A 167 -16.60 -27.01 1.97
C GLY A 167 -17.05 -27.87 3.15
N ASP A 168 -16.24 -28.04 4.20
CA ASP A 168 -16.71 -28.56 5.48
C ASP A 168 -17.80 -27.64 6.07
N ASP A 169 -18.81 -28.24 6.72
CA ASP A 169 -19.88 -27.49 7.37
C ASP A 169 -19.32 -26.68 8.55
N VAL A 170 -19.32 -25.35 8.40
CA VAL A 170 -18.75 -24.42 9.40
C VAL A 170 -19.43 -24.60 10.76
N GLY A 171 -20.74 -24.86 10.79
CA GLY A 171 -21.49 -25.10 12.02
C GLY A 171 -21.01 -26.34 12.78
N GLN A 172 -20.74 -27.45 12.08
CA GLN A 172 -20.17 -28.66 12.66
C GLN A 172 -18.76 -28.42 13.22
N VAL A 173 -17.91 -27.69 12.48
CA VAL A 173 -16.54 -27.38 12.92
C VAL A 173 -16.57 -26.50 14.18
N ASP A 174 -17.43 -25.48 14.21
CA ASP A 174 -17.60 -24.64 15.39
C ASP A 174 -18.14 -25.42 16.59
N ASN A 175 -19.10 -26.31 16.37
CA ASN A 175 -19.63 -27.19 17.42
C ASN A 175 -18.54 -28.10 18.00
N LEU A 176 -17.68 -28.68 17.15
CA LEU A 176 -16.54 -29.51 17.57
C LEU A 176 -15.57 -28.69 18.43
N LEU A 177 -15.16 -27.51 17.97
CA LEU A 177 -14.25 -26.64 18.72
C LEU A 177 -14.85 -26.18 20.05
N ASN A 178 -16.15 -25.89 20.08
CA ASN A 178 -16.86 -25.51 21.32
C ASN A 178 -16.94 -26.69 22.31
N ALA A 179 -17.23 -27.90 21.82
CA ALA A 179 -17.24 -29.11 22.62
C ALA A 179 -15.85 -29.41 23.21
N LEU A 180 -14.81 -29.30 22.37
CA LEU A 180 -13.42 -29.46 22.77
C LEU A 180 -13.01 -28.45 23.84
N GLU A 181 -13.28 -27.16 23.61
CA GLU A 181 -12.94 -26.11 24.56
C GLU A 181 -13.64 -26.34 25.92
N LYS A 182 -14.93 -26.70 25.90
CA LYS A 182 -15.70 -27.03 27.10
C LYS A 182 -15.09 -28.23 27.85
N LYS A 183 -14.70 -29.27 27.13
CA LYS A 183 -14.12 -30.49 27.73
C LYS A 183 -12.73 -30.23 28.31
N LEU A 184 -11.87 -29.51 27.58
CA LEU A 184 -10.55 -29.10 28.05
C LEU A 184 -10.64 -28.20 29.29
N LYS A 185 -11.60 -27.26 29.33
CA LYS A 185 -11.87 -26.46 30.54
C LYS A 185 -12.21 -27.31 31.76
N ALA A 186 -13.00 -28.37 31.57
CA ALA A 186 -13.36 -29.29 32.65
C ALA A 186 -12.17 -30.15 33.11
N LEU A 187 -11.40 -30.70 32.17
CA LEU A 187 -10.24 -31.55 32.45
C LEU A 187 -9.09 -30.78 33.13
N LEU A 188 -8.90 -29.51 32.73
CA LEU A 188 -7.81 -28.65 33.19
C LEU A 188 -8.26 -27.67 34.29
N ASN A 189 -9.41 -27.94 34.92
CA ASN A 189 -10.02 -27.04 35.90
C ASN A 189 -9.06 -26.71 37.06
N GLY A 190 -9.05 -25.45 37.49
CA GLY A 190 -8.14 -24.94 38.53
C GLY A 190 -6.68 -24.74 38.09
N ASN A 191 -6.27 -25.28 36.93
CA ASN A 191 -4.90 -25.16 36.41
C ASN A 191 -4.76 -24.08 35.31
N ILE A 192 -5.86 -23.64 34.70
CA ILE A 192 -5.83 -22.67 33.58
C ILE A 192 -5.48 -21.25 34.05
N LEU A 193 -4.50 -20.65 33.37
CA LEU A 193 -4.16 -19.22 33.48
C LEU A 193 -4.78 -18.39 32.36
N ARG A 194 -4.78 -18.90 31.13
CA ARG A 194 -5.29 -18.20 29.95
C ARG A 194 -5.76 -19.19 28.91
N ILE A 195 -6.81 -18.81 28.20
CA ILE A 195 -7.29 -19.51 27.01
C ILE A 195 -7.24 -18.52 25.84
N LYS A 196 -6.79 -18.95 24.67
CA LYS A 196 -6.78 -18.12 23.45
C LYS A 196 -7.27 -18.95 22.27
N ARG A 197 -8.29 -18.45 21.59
CA ARG A 197 -8.78 -18.97 20.30
C ARG A 197 -8.69 -17.82 19.30
N LEU A 198 -7.93 -18.00 18.23
CA LEU A 198 -7.81 -17.01 17.16
C LEU A 198 -8.82 -17.32 16.05
N PRO A 199 -9.16 -16.34 15.18
CA PRO A 199 -9.81 -16.64 13.91
C PRO A 199 -9.01 -17.70 13.12
N ALA A 200 -9.71 -18.52 12.36
CA ALA A 200 -9.06 -19.55 11.55
C ALA A 200 -8.25 -18.91 10.43
N LEU A 201 -7.03 -19.40 10.21
CA LEU A 201 -6.25 -19.01 9.04
C LEU A 201 -6.73 -19.77 7.82
N VAL A 202 -7.08 -19.05 6.76
CA VAL A 202 -7.50 -19.63 5.48
C VAL A 202 -6.28 -19.74 4.56
N ARG A 203 -5.84 -20.97 4.29
CA ARG A 203 -4.59 -21.25 3.57
C ARG A 203 -4.90 -21.77 2.17
N GLY A 204 -4.30 -21.18 1.14
CA GLY A 204 -4.50 -21.61 -0.25
C GLY A 204 -5.85 -21.21 -0.85
N SER A 205 -6.55 -20.24 -0.25
CA SER A 205 -7.77 -19.66 -0.82
C SER A 205 -7.47 -18.90 -2.12
N ALA A 206 -8.43 -18.90 -3.05
CA ALA A 206 -8.36 -18.11 -4.27
C ALA A 206 -8.32 -16.59 -4.00
N VAL A 207 -8.87 -16.17 -2.86
CA VAL A 207 -8.76 -14.80 -2.36
C VAL A 207 -7.80 -14.81 -1.18
N ASP A 208 -6.62 -14.21 -1.35
CA ASP A 208 -5.66 -14.04 -0.26
C ASP A 208 -6.02 -12.81 0.58
N ARG A 209 -6.14 -13.04 1.89
CA ARG A 209 -6.53 -12.02 2.88
C ARG A 209 -5.37 -11.59 3.77
N TYR A 210 -4.23 -12.25 3.68
CA TYR A 210 -3.14 -12.10 4.62
C TYR A 210 -2.00 -11.30 4.01
N TRP A 211 -1.95 -10.00 4.32
CA TRP A 211 -0.92 -9.08 3.85
C TRP A 211 -0.14 -8.57 5.06
N PRO A 212 1.04 -9.13 5.36
CA PRO A 212 1.84 -8.71 6.50
C PRO A 212 2.25 -7.24 6.40
N THR A 213 2.38 -6.59 7.56
CA THR A 213 2.86 -5.21 7.63
C THR A 213 4.36 -5.14 7.33
N ALA A 214 4.87 -3.94 7.01
CA ALA A 214 6.30 -3.72 6.78
C ALA A 214 7.19 -4.15 7.97
N ASP A 215 6.68 -4.11 9.20
CA ASP A 215 7.36 -4.61 10.41
C ASP A 215 7.09 -6.11 10.71
N GLY A 216 6.58 -6.86 9.74
CA GLY A 216 6.46 -8.32 9.79
C GLY A 216 5.29 -8.86 10.63
N ARG A 217 4.29 -8.05 10.95
CA ARG A 217 3.11 -8.51 11.71
C ARG A 217 2.08 -9.12 10.76
N LEU A 218 1.51 -10.26 11.16
CA LEU A 218 0.41 -10.89 10.44
C LEU A 218 -0.87 -10.06 10.59
N THR A 219 -1.45 -9.67 9.46
CA THR A 219 -2.72 -8.94 9.37
C THR A 219 -3.65 -9.65 8.41
N GLU A 220 -4.89 -9.84 8.82
CA GLU A 220 -5.97 -10.31 7.95
C GLU A 220 -6.86 -9.13 7.55
N TYR A 221 -7.06 -8.94 6.26
CA TYR A 221 -7.98 -7.95 5.70
C TYR A 221 -9.33 -8.58 5.35
N ASP A 222 -10.40 -7.78 5.37
CA ASP A 222 -11.77 -8.17 4.99
C ASP A 222 -11.96 -8.21 3.46
N ILE A 223 -11.02 -8.82 2.76
CA ILE A 223 -11.01 -8.92 1.30
C ILE A 223 -12.00 -9.99 0.85
N ASP A 224 -12.85 -9.62 -0.10
CA ASP A 224 -13.88 -10.51 -0.65
C ASP A 224 -13.77 -10.73 -2.17
N GLU A 225 -12.96 -9.97 -2.88
CA GLU A 225 -12.79 -10.12 -4.33
C GLU A 225 -11.36 -9.78 -4.80
N VAL A 226 -10.82 -10.62 -5.69
CA VAL A 226 -9.66 -10.26 -6.53
C VAL A 226 -10.19 -9.52 -7.76
N VAL A 227 -10.06 -8.20 -7.77
CA VAL A 227 -10.57 -7.33 -8.85
C VAL A 227 -9.63 -7.38 -10.06
N TYR A 228 -8.32 -7.45 -9.82
CA TYR A 228 -7.30 -7.52 -10.85
C TYR A 228 -6.04 -8.19 -10.30
N GLU A 229 -5.42 -9.03 -11.11
CA GLU A 229 -4.10 -9.61 -10.82
C GLU A 229 -3.35 -9.83 -12.12
N LYS A 230 -2.13 -9.29 -12.22
CA LYS A 230 -1.27 -9.49 -13.38
C LYS A 230 0.20 -9.23 -13.05
N ASP A 231 1.08 -10.06 -13.60
CA ASP A 231 2.50 -9.74 -13.71
C ASP A 231 2.74 -8.81 -14.91
N SER A 232 3.28 -7.62 -14.63
CA SER A 232 3.82 -6.75 -15.67
C SER A 232 5.28 -7.09 -15.95
N ALA A 233 5.92 -6.39 -16.89
CA ALA A 233 7.36 -6.52 -17.11
C ALA A 233 8.23 -6.05 -15.91
N TYR A 234 7.62 -5.39 -14.92
CA TYR A 234 8.34 -4.73 -13.83
C TYR A 234 7.97 -5.23 -12.43
N GLN A 235 6.71 -5.59 -12.24
CA GLN A 235 6.17 -5.96 -10.92
C GLN A 235 4.85 -6.74 -11.04
N ASN A 236 4.55 -7.52 -10.01
CA ASN A 236 3.24 -8.08 -9.77
C ASN A 236 2.28 -6.98 -9.31
N ILE A 237 1.10 -6.89 -9.93
CA ILE A 237 0.08 -5.89 -9.64
C ILE A 237 -1.19 -6.59 -9.22
N LYS A 238 -1.69 -6.25 -8.04
CA LYS A 238 -2.96 -6.75 -7.49
C LYS A 238 -3.87 -5.59 -7.13
N ILE A 239 -5.16 -5.76 -7.41
CA ILE A 239 -6.23 -4.92 -6.88
C ILE A 239 -7.21 -5.85 -6.17
N LEU A 240 -7.30 -5.69 -4.86
CA LEU A 240 -8.15 -6.52 -4.01
C LEU A 240 -9.23 -5.64 -3.40
N HIS A 241 -10.49 -6.08 -3.45
CA HIS A 241 -11.59 -5.32 -2.85
C HIS A 241 -11.74 -5.71 -1.38
N SER A 242 -11.61 -4.71 -0.51
CA SER A 242 -11.94 -4.76 0.92
C SER A 242 -13.27 -4.04 1.16
N ARG A 243 -14.12 -4.60 2.04
CA ARG A 243 -15.42 -3.98 2.33
C ARG A 243 -15.29 -2.65 3.06
N GLN A 244 -14.30 -2.53 3.94
CA GLN A 244 -14.06 -1.33 4.72
C GLN A 244 -13.16 -0.30 4.00
N PHE A 245 -12.22 -0.75 3.16
CA PHE A 245 -11.24 0.14 2.51
C PHE A 245 -11.49 0.39 1.02
N GLY A 246 -12.45 -0.32 0.40
CA GLY A 246 -12.65 -0.31 -1.04
C GLY A 246 -11.55 -1.06 -1.77
N ASN A 247 -11.23 -0.65 -3.00
CA ASN A 247 -10.16 -1.28 -3.76
C ASN A 247 -8.78 -0.92 -3.19
N MET A 248 -7.99 -1.94 -2.89
CA MET A 248 -6.62 -1.85 -2.38
C MET A 248 -5.63 -2.21 -3.49
N LEU A 249 -4.68 -1.33 -3.78
CA LEU A 249 -3.56 -1.55 -4.70
C LEU A 249 -2.40 -2.20 -3.93
N ILE A 250 -1.94 -3.34 -4.45
CA ILE A 250 -0.82 -4.10 -3.91
C ILE A 250 0.20 -4.34 -5.02
N LEU A 251 1.45 -3.97 -4.79
CA LEU A 251 2.55 -4.10 -5.75
C LEU A 251 3.65 -4.98 -5.16
N ASN A 252 4.01 -6.07 -5.84
CA ASN A 252 4.99 -7.06 -5.37
C ASN A 252 4.72 -7.60 -3.94
N GLY A 253 3.46 -7.56 -3.50
CA GLY A 253 3.03 -7.99 -2.17
C GLY A 253 3.03 -6.90 -1.10
N ASP A 254 3.45 -5.68 -1.43
CA ASP A 254 3.35 -4.52 -0.55
C ASP A 254 2.04 -3.79 -0.78
N VAL A 255 1.34 -3.44 0.30
CA VAL A 255 0.13 -2.60 0.24
C VAL A 255 0.55 -1.16 0.00
N ASN A 256 0.17 -0.59 -1.15
CA ASN A 256 0.54 0.78 -1.51
C ASN A 256 -0.51 1.80 -1.13
N LEU A 257 -1.77 1.56 -1.51
CA LEU A 257 -2.85 2.53 -1.29
C LEU A 257 -4.21 1.86 -1.46
N ALA A 258 -5.21 2.31 -0.70
CA ALA A 258 -6.61 2.01 -0.96
C ALA A 258 -7.48 3.24 -1.19
N GLU A 259 -8.70 3.02 -1.68
CA GLU A 259 -9.68 4.10 -1.89
C GLU A 259 -10.02 4.89 -0.61
N SER A 260 -9.82 4.29 0.57
CA SER A 260 -9.97 4.93 1.88
C SER A 260 -8.84 5.90 2.26
N ASP A 261 -7.69 5.83 1.59
CA ASP A 261 -6.42 6.35 2.12
C ASP A 261 -6.13 7.80 1.74
N LEU A 262 -7.17 8.65 1.73
CA LEU A 262 -7.02 10.09 1.58
C LEU A 262 -6.02 10.71 2.57
N PRO A 263 -5.88 10.26 3.84
CA PRO A 263 -4.84 10.74 4.74
C PRO A 263 -3.42 10.61 4.18
N TYR A 264 -3.12 9.52 3.45
CA TYR A 264 -1.82 9.36 2.77
C TYR A 264 -1.60 10.47 1.75
N THR A 265 -2.55 10.64 0.82
CA THR A 265 -2.47 11.67 -0.23
C THR A 265 -2.37 13.08 0.36
N GLN A 266 -3.10 13.36 1.45
CA GLN A 266 -3.02 14.65 2.13
C GLN A 266 -1.65 14.90 2.74
N ALA A 267 -1.08 13.90 3.41
CA ALA A 267 0.22 14.01 4.05
C ALA A 267 1.35 14.19 3.03
N ILE A 268 1.40 13.35 1.99
CA ILE A 268 2.43 13.41 0.95
C ILE A 268 2.33 14.69 0.08
N MET A 269 1.19 15.40 0.15
CA MET A 269 1.02 16.73 -0.44
C MET A 269 1.34 17.89 0.53
N GLY A 270 1.86 17.62 1.73
CA GLY A 270 2.26 18.61 2.72
C GLY A 270 1.17 18.98 3.73
N SER A 271 0.21 18.08 3.99
CA SER A 271 -0.83 18.20 5.03
C SER A 271 -1.61 19.52 4.98
N GLY A 272 -1.89 20.03 3.76
CA GLY A 272 -2.62 21.28 3.54
C GLY A 272 -1.84 22.57 3.85
N LYS A 273 -0.54 22.48 4.17
CA LYS A 273 0.32 23.64 4.47
C LYS A 273 0.82 24.37 3.21
N GLU A 274 0.69 23.73 2.05
CA GLU A 274 1.26 24.19 0.79
C GLU A 274 0.26 24.90 -0.13
N HIS A 275 0.78 25.84 -0.94
CA HIS A 275 -0.01 26.58 -1.93
C HIS A 275 0.34 26.11 -3.34
N TYR A 276 -0.50 25.23 -3.90
CA TYR A 276 -0.31 24.67 -5.24
C TYR A 276 -0.78 25.57 -6.39
N ALA A 277 -1.58 26.61 -6.12
CA ALA A 277 -2.12 27.48 -7.17
C ALA A 277 -1.00 28.14 -8.00
N GLY A 278 -1.05 27.97 -9.32
CA GLY A 278 -0.05 28.52 -10.24
C GLY A 278 1.34 27.87 -10.18
N LYS A 279 1.51 26.77 -9.43
CA LYS A 279 2.79 26.07 -9.26
C LYS A 279 3.05 25.00 -10.31
N GLU A 280 4.31 24.69 -10.54
CA GLU A 280 4.74 23.55 -11.35
C GLU A 280 5.14 22.39 -10.44
N VAL A 281 4.46 21.26 -10.58
CA VAL A 281 4.60 20.08 -9.72
C VAL A 281 5.14 18.91 -10.53
N LEU A 282 6.13 18.20 -9.98
CA LEU A 282 6.60 16.92 -10.48
C LEU A 282 6.14 15.82 -9.53
N ILE A 283 5.53 14.76 -10.06
CA ILE A 283 5.17 13.54 -9.33
C ILE A 283 6.01 12.39 -9.92
N LEU A 284 6.78 11.72 -9.07
CA LEU A 284 7.49 10.49 -9.41
C LEU A 284 6.63 9.31 -8.92
N GLY A 285 6.26 8.38 -9.79
CA GLY A 285 5.29 7.34 -9.46
C GLY A 285 3.84 7.87 -9.47
N GLY A 286 3.07 7.55 -8.42
CA GLY A 286 1.65 7.94 -8.30
C GLY A 286 0.73 7.27 -9.31
N GLY A 287 0.96 5.98 -9.57
CA GLY A 287 0.22 5.18 -10.56
C GLY A 287 -1.27 5.00 -10.28
N ASP A 288 -1.67 5.15 -9.02
CA ASP A 288 -3.04 5.16 -8.54
C ASP A 288 -3.79 6.46 -8.93
N GLY A 289 -3.05 7.56 -9.13
CA GLY A 289 -3.56 8.85 -9.55
C GLY A 289 -4.18 9.70 -8.43
N GLY A 290 -4.07 9.32 -7.17
CA GLY A 290 -4.60 10.04 -6.01
C GLY A 290 -4.00 11.43 -5.85
N ILE A 291 -2.66 11.54 -5.88
CA ILE A 291 -1.95 12.82 -5.81
C ILE A 291 -2.34 13.73 -6.97
N LEU A 292 -2.36 13.20 -8.20
CA LEU A 292 -2.80 13.95 -9.37
C LEU A 292 -4.24 14.43 -9.19
N HIS A 293 -5.15 13.57 -8.72
CA HIS A 293 -6.55 13.89 -8.53
C HIS A 293 -6.75 15.06 -7.54
N GLU A 294 -6.07 15.05 -6.39
CA GLU A 294 -6.16 16.11 -5.40
C GLU A 294 -5.44 17.39 -5.85
N ALA A 295 -4.22 17.27 -6.37
CA ALA A 295 -3.42 18.42 -6.79
C ALA A 295 -4.11 19.25 -7.88
N VAL A 296 -4.80 18.62 -8.84
CA VAL A 296 -5.54 19.29 -9.91
C VAL A 296 -6.60 20.26 -9.35
N LYS A 297 -7.25 19.91 -8.23
CA LYS A 297 -8.29 20.75 -7.61
C LYS A 297 -7.72 22.07 -7.07
N LEU A 298 -6.42 22.09 -6.78
CA LEU A 298 -5.69 23.22 -6.24
C LEU A 298 -5.16 24.19 -7.31
N LYS A 299 -5.54 23.97 -8.58
CA LYS A 299 -5.25 24.85 -9.74
C LYS A 299 -3.76 25.14 -9.96
N PRO A 300 -2.88 24.12 -10.02
CA PRO A 300 -1.48 24.31 -10.40
C PRO A 300 -1.37 24.80 -11.84
N LYS A 301 -0.22 25.39 -12.18
CA LYS A 301 0.10 25.77 -13.57
C LYS A 301 0.31 24.52 -14.44
N MET A 302 1.06 23.56 -13.92
CA MET A 302 1.40 22.31 -14.60
C MET A 302 1.66 21.20 -13.57
N ILE A 303 1.13 20.01 -13.84
CA ILE A 303 1.58 18.78 -13.17
C ILE A 303 2.24 17.89 -14.21
N THR A 304 3.46 17.43 -13.91
CA THR A 304 4.20 16.42 -14.68
C THR A 304 4.29 15.15 -13.84
N MET A 305 3.83 14.02 -14.36
CA MET A 305 3.85 12.73 -13.65
C MET A 305 4.63 11.69 -14.44
N ILE A 306 5.47 10.91 -13.75
CA ILE A 306 6.33 9.86 -14.30
C ILE A 306 5.86 8.51 -13.72
N LEU A 307 5.09 7.74 -14.50
CA LEU A 307 4.30 6.62 -13.98
C LEU A 307 5.01 5.26 -13.90
N VAL A 308 5.78 4.91 -14.93
CA VAL A 308 6.36 3.56 -15.09
C VAL A 308 7.73 3.68 -15.76
N GLN A 309 8.65 2.82 -15.34
CA GLN A 309 10.10 2.76 -15.62
C GLN A 309 10.96 3.52 -14.61
N ASP A 310 12.28 3.29 -14.71
CA ASP A 310 13.28 4.04 -13.98
C ASP A 310 13.07 5.55 -14.20
N CYS A 311 12.83 6.29 -13.11
CA CYS A 311 12.65 7.75 -13.18
C CYS A 311 13.98 8.48 -13.42
N VAL A 312 15.12 7.80 -13.19
CA VAL A 312 16.47 8.37 -13.29
C VAL A 312 16.76 8.95 -14.68
N PRO A 313 16.51 8.27 -15.82
CA PRO A 313 16.71 8.86 -17.14
C PRO A 313 15.96 10.18 -17.37
N ILE A 314 14.71 10.30 -16.91
CA ILE A 314 13.94 11.53 -17.08
C ILE A 314 14.49 12.62 -16.17
N LEU A 315 14.79 12.29 -14.91
CA LEU A 315 15.35 13.24 -13.97
C LEU A 315 16.71 13.77 -14.45
N LYS A 316 17.60 12.90 -14.95
CA LYS A 316 18.87 13.31 -15.58
C LYS A 316 18.64 14.29 -16.73
N ARG A 317 17.69 13.99 -17.63
CA ARG A 317 17.30 14.90 -18.72
C ARG A 317 16.78 16.25 -18.21
N PHE A 318 15.98 16.28 -17.15
CA PHE A 318 15.49 17.53 -16.57
C PHE A 318 16.60 18.35 -15.93
N VAL A 319 17.56 17.71 -15.26
CA VAL A 319 18.76 18.37 -14.73
C VAL A 319 19.58 18.99 -15.86
N GLU A 320 19.85 18.25 -16.94
CA GLU A 320 20.58 18.75 -18.12
C GLU A 320 19.89 19.94 -18.79
N GLN A 321 18.56 19.94 -18.81
CA GLN A 321 17.74 21.03 -19.35
C GLN A 321 17.59 22.23 -18.41
N GLY A 322 18.05 22.13 -17.16
CA GLY A 322 17.80 23.14 -16.13
C GLY A 322 16.31 23.30 -15.78
N ARG A 323 15.47 22.29 -16.04
CA ARG A 323 14.04 22.32 -15.70
C ARG A 323 13.90 22.22 -14.19
N THR A 324 13.13 23.13 -13.60
CA THR A 324 12.90 23.16 -12.15
C THR A 324 11.41 23.23 -11.79
N PHE A 325 11.07 22.68 -10.64
CA PHE A 325 9.70 22.57 -10.13
C PHE A 325 9.56 23.25 -8.76
N ASP A 326 8.38 23.77 -8.47
CA ASP A 326 8.06 24.31 -7.14
C ASP A 326 7.88 23.18 -6.12
N TYR A 327 7.30 22.06 -6.55
CA TYR A 327 7.13 20.87 -5.72
C TYR A 327 7.57 19.62 -6.48
N VAL A 328 8.31 18.74 -5.80
CA VAL A 328 8.60 17.39 -6.25
C VAL A 328 8.00 16.42 -5.23
N ILE A 329 7.10 15.56 -5.67
CA ILE A 329 6.46 14.55 -4.81
C ILE A 329 6.93 13.19 -5.29
N ASN A 330 7.69 12.49 -4.45
CA ASN A 330 8.14 11.13 -4.70
C ASN A 330 7.16 10.13 -4.09
N ASP A 331 6.41 9.48 -4.97
CA ASP A 331 5.38 8.49 -4.69
C ASP A 331 5.71 7.18 -5.43
N LEU A 332 7.00 6.82 -5.41
CA LEU A 332 7.51 5.55 -5.92
C LEU A 332 7.26 4.44 -4.88
N THR A 333 7.34 3.20 -5.34
CA THR A 333 7.32 2.00 -4.48
C THR A 333 8.45 2.05 -3.43
N ALA A 334 8.24 1.41 -2.27
CA ALA A 334 9.22 1.40 -1.18
C ALA A 334 10.63 0.99 -1.63
N VAL A 335 10.70 0.00 -2.52
CA VAL A 335 11.89 -0.27 -3.34
C VAL A 335 11.60 0.24 -4.76
N PRO A 336 12.25 1.31 -5.22
CA PRO A 336 12.00 1.84 -6.54
C PRO A 336 12.44 0.85 -7.64
N ILE A 337 11.74 0.87 -8.77
CA ILE A 337 12.03 -0.01 -9.91
C ILE A 337 13.24 0.53 -10.70
N SER A 338 14.24 -0.32 -10.93
CA SER A 338 15.36 -0.03 -11.82
C SER A 338 15.38 -0.97 -13.02
N THR A 339 15.72 -0.43 -14.20
CA THR A 339 15.99 -1.23 -15.41
C THR A 339 17.49 -1.44 -15.65
N ALA A 340 18.36 -0.88 -14.79
CA ALA A 340 19.80 -1.09 -14.85
C ALA A 340 20.16 -2.45 -14.22
N PRO A 341 21.26 -3.11 -14.66
CA PRO A 341 21.80 -4.25 -13.95
C PRO A 341 22.21 -3.81 -12.54
N GLU A 342 21.67 -4.50 -11.53
CA GLU A 342 21.93 -4.39 -10.08
C GLU A 342 22.82 -3.20 -9.68
N GLU A 343 22.21 -2.08 -9.26
CA GLU A 343 22.98 -1.11 -8.47
C GLU A 343 23.40 -1.80 -7.16
N ASP A 344 24.69 -1.69 -6.82
CA ASP A 344 25.34 -2.42 -5.71
C ASP A 344 24.72 -2.14 -4.30
N SER A 345 23.72 -1.26 -4.19
CA SER A 345 22.95 -1.01 -2.97
C SER A 345 21.62 -0.28 -3.26
N THR A 346 20.48 -0.80 -2.76
CA THR A 346 19.17 -0.11 -2.77
C THR A 346 19.24 1.31 -2.20
N TRP A 347 20.13 1.52 -1.22
CA TRP A 347 20.33 2.84 -0.61
C TRP A 347 21.02 3.83 -1.56
N GLU A 348 21.95 3.37 -2.40
CA GLU A 348 22.56 4.23 -3.41
C GLU A 348 21.55 4.63 -4.48
N PHE A 349 20.64 3.72 -4.84
CA PHE A 349 19.56 4.04 -5.79
C PHE A 349 18.60 5.08 -5.21
N LEU A 350 18.19 4.93 -3.95
CA LEU A 350 17.39 5.92 -3.23
C LEU A 350 18.12 7.27 -3.16
N ARG A 351 19.42 7.27 -2.83
CA ARG A 351 20.25 8.47 -2.79
C ARG A 351 20.32 9.15 -4.16
N LEU A 352 20.46 8.39 -5.24
CA LEU A 352 20.47 8.90 -6.60
C LEU A 352 19.15 9.59 -6.97
N ILE A 353 18.02 8.94 -6.67
CA ILE A 353 16.68 9.51 -6.92
C ILE A 353 16.49 10.79 -6.10
N LEU A 354 16.87 10.78 -4.82
CA LEU A 354 16.82 11.96 -3.95
C LEU A 354 17.67 13.09 -4.50
N ASP A 355 18.93 12.81 -4.85
CA ASP A 355 19.86 13.83 -5.34
C ASP A 355 19.36 14.47 -6.63
N LEU A 356 18.89 13.66 -7.58
CA LEU A 356 18.31 14.15 -8.82
C LEU A 356 17.02 14.95 -8.60
N SER A 357 16.17 14.51 -7.67
CA SER A 357 14.93 15.21 -7.31
C SER A 357 15.19 16.58 -6.71
N ILE A 358 16.18 16.69 -5.82
CA ILE A 358 16.60 17.98 -5.27
C ILE A 358 17.25 18.87 -6.34
N ARG A 359 17.96 18.29 -7.32
CA ARG A 359 18.56 19.07 -8.42
C ARG A 359 17.54 19.76 -9.33
N VAL A 360 16.36 19.17 -9.50
CA VAL A 360 15.23 19.75 -10.25
C VAL A 360 14.27 20.56 -9.36
N LEU A 361 14.61 20.79 -8.10
CA LEU A 361 13.81 21.61 -7.20
C LEU A 361 14.22 23.09 -7.30
N ARG A 362 13.25 24.00 -7.28
CA ARG A 362 13.53 25.44 -7.14
C ARG A 362 14.18 25.73 -5.78
N PRO A 363 14.97 26.82 -5.64
CA PRO A 363 15.58 27.18 -4.35
C PRO A 363 14.60 27.37 -3.19
N SER A 364 13.34 27.71 -3.46
CA SER A 364 12.26 27.83 -2.48
C SER A 364 11.22 26.71 -2.57
N GLY A 365 11.49 25.69 -3.38
CA GLY A 365 10.59 24.55 -3.56
C GLY A 365 10.61 23.61 -2.37
N LYS A 366 9.71 22.63 -2.35
CA LYS A 366 9.75 21.54 -1.34
C LYS A 366 9.64 20.19 -2.01
N TYR A 367 10.33 19.22 -1.41
CA TYR A 367 10.22 17.82 -1.77
C TYR A 367 9.40 17.08 -0.71
N PHE A 368 8.51 16.20 -1.15
CA PHE A 368 7.68 15.36 -0.30
C PHE A 368 7.82 13.90 -0.69
N THR A 369 7.79 13.00 0.28
CA THR A 369 7.90 11.55 0.06
C THR A 369 7.28 10.80 1.21
N GLN A 370 6.80 9.59 0.94
CA GLN A 370 6.65 8.60 2.00
C GLN A 370 8.02 8.22 2.57
N GLY A 371 8.06 7.95 3.87
CA GLY A 371 9.21 7.45 4.60
C GLY A 371 9.17 5.94 4.73
N ASN A 372 8.79 5.46 5.91
CA ASN A 372 8.61 4.04 6.20
C ASN A 372 7.67 3.85 7.41
N CYS A 373 7.46 2.59 7.81
CA CYS A 373 6.83 2.23 9.07
C CYS A 373 7.63 2.79 10.26
N VAL A 374 6.95 3.42 11.22
CA VAL A 374 7.55 4.06 12.41
C VAL A 374 8.34 3.07 13.29
N ASN A 375 8.05 1.77 13.19
CA ASN A 375 8.75 0.72 13.95
C ASN A 375 10.09 0.31 13.31
N LEU A 376 10.36 0.69 12.06
CA LEU A 376 11.60 0.37 11.35
C LEU A 376 12.65 1.47 11.57
N THR A 377 13.02 1.69 12.83
CA THR A 377 13.90 2.81 13.24
C THR A 377 15.25 2.80 12.54
N ASP A 378 15.87 1.63 12.36
CA ASP A 378 17.17 1.52 11.72
C ASP A 378 17.11 1.94 10.24
N ALA A 379 16.05 1.52 9.53
CA ALA A 379 15.83 1.92 8.14
C ALA A 379 15.56 3.44 8.02
N LEU A 380 14.79 4.01 8.95
CA LEU A 380 14.55 5.46 9.00
C LEU A 380 15.85 6.24 9.27
N ILE A 381 16.70 5.76 10.19
CA ILE A 381 18.00 6.37 10.48
C ILE A 381 18.93 6.31 9.25
N GLU A 382 18.98 5.17 8.55
CA GLU A 382 19.78 5.06 7.32
C GLU A 382 19.26 6.00 6.22
N TYR A 383 17.93 6.11 6.06
CA TYR A 383 17.33 7.05 5.13
C TYR A 383 17.69 8.51 5.47
N GLU A 384 17.63 8.90 6.75
CA GLU A 384 18.02 10.24 7.21
C GLU A 384 19.52 10.52 6.96
N LYS A 385 20.40 9.51 7.07
CA LYS A 385 21.83 9.66 6.72
C LYS A 385 22.04 9.97 5.24
N LEU A 386 21.24 9.39 4.34
CA LEU A 386 21.33 9.68 2.90
C LEU A 386 21.06 11.15 2.58
N LEU A 387 20.18 11.82 3.34
CA LEU A 387 19.89 13.25 3.17
C LEU A 387 21.14 14.12 3.40
N GLY A 388 22.06 13.66 4.26
CA GLY A 388 23.35 14.32 4.49
C GLY A 388 24.39 14.12 3.38
N GLN A 389 24.13 13.23 2.42
CA GLN A 389 25.03 12.84 1.34
C GLN A 389 24.60 13.38 -0.04
N LEU A 390 23.60 14.26 -0.07
CA LEU A 390 23.11 14.88 -1.30
C LEU A 390 24.06 15.98 -1.79
N SER A 391 23.97 16.32 -3.09
CA SER A 391 24.81 17.34 -3.74
C SER A 391 24.63 18.76 -3.19
N CYS A 392 23.53 19.02 -2.47
CA CYS A 392 23.36 20.23 -1.69
C CYS A 392 22.75 19.92 -0.34
N ARG A 393 23.08 20.75 0.66
CA ARG A 393 22.54 20.63 2.00
C ARG A 393 21.02 20.85 1.99
N VAL A 394 20.30 19.97 2.67
CA VAL A 394 18.84 20.04 2.86
C VAL A 394 18.53 20.08 4.35
N ASP A 395 17.41 20.73 4.70
CA ASP A 395 16.77 20.55 5.99
C ASP A 395 15.58 19.59 5.82
N PHE A 396 15.09 19.02 6.93
CA PHE A 396 13.95 18.11 6.88
C PHE A 396 13.07 18.16 8.12
N SER A 397 11.81 17.81 7.91
CA SER A 397 10.84 17.49 8.96
C SER A 397 10.08 16.21 8.62
N LYS A 398 9.54 15.56 9.64
CA LYS A 398 8.79 14.30 9.52
C LYS A 398 7.50 14.36 10.31
N GLU A 399 6.48 13.68 9.80
CA GLU A 399 5.13 13.63 10.36
C GLU A 399 4.67 12.17 10.37
N VAL A 400 4.23 11.68 11.54
CA VAL A 400 3.64 10.33 11.65
C VAL A 400 2.17 10.42 11.31
N VAL A 401 1.73 9.58 10.36
CA VAL A 401 0.38 9.60 9.81
C VAL A 401 -0.28 8.26 10.05
N GLY A 402 -1.49 8.30 10.61
CA GLY A 402 -2.35 7.13 10.70
C GLY A 402 -3.04 6.89 9.36
N VAL A 403 -2.47 6.05 8.51
CA VAL A 403 -3.18 5.51 7.35
C VAL A 403 -4.03 4.33 7.85
N LEU A 404 -5.27 4.21 7.42
CA LEU A 404 -6.22 3.27 8.04
C LEU A 404 -5.77 1.80 8.00
N GLN A 405 -4.87 1.48 7.06
CA GLN A 405 -4.29 0.16 6.87
C GLN A 405 -2.93 -0.02 7.55
N HIS A 406 -2.17 1.05 7.80
CA HIS A 406 -0.79 1.04 8.29
C HIS A 406 -0.39 2.35 9.01
N LEU A 407 0.58 2.29 9.91
CA LEU A 407 1.23 3.51 10.43
C LEU A 407 2.40 3.86 9.51
N GLU A 408 2.37 5.03 8.89
CA GLU A 408 3.40 5.49 7.96
C GLU A 408 3.95 6.86 8.37
N GLU A 409 5.26 7.05 8.24
CA GLU A 409 5.90 8.34 8.41
C GLU A 409 6.04 9.02 7.04
N VAL A 410 5.65 10.28 6.94
CA VAL A 410 5.82 11.12 5.74
C VAL A 410 6.88 12.17 6.02
N MET A 411 7.79 12.38 5.07
CA MET A 411 8.91 13.33 5.18
C MET A 411 8.74 14.52 4.23
N SER A 412 9.10 15.70 4.73
CA SER A 412 9.11 16.97 4.02
C SER A 412 10.51 17.58 4.04
N LEU A 413 11.08 17.85 2.87
CA LEU A 413 12.43 18.40 2.69
C LEU A 413 12.37 19.79 2.03
N PRO A 414 12.58 20.90 2.78
CA PRO A 414 12.96 22.18 2.18
C PRO A 414 14.47 22.22 1.85
N PRO A 415 14.88 22.69 0.66
CA PRO A 415 16.29 22.95 0.37
C PRO A 415 16.79 24.18 1.14
N LEU A 416 18.03 24.12 1.62
CA LEU A 416 18.74 25.33 2.06
C LEU A 416 19.21 26.11 0.83
N SER A 417 19.03 27.43 0.86
CA SER A 417 19.37 28.36 -0.23
C SER A 417 20.70 28.03 -0.92
N ARG A 418 20.65 27.71 -2.22
CA ARG A 418 21.85 27.53 -3.06
C ARG A 418 22.65 28.84 -3.14
N PRO A 419 23.98 28.82 -3.00
CA PRO A 419 24.80 29.87 -3.60
C PRO A 419 24.66 29.81 -5.13
N PRO A 420 24.74 30.95 -5.84
CA PRO A 420 24.57 30.98 -7.29
C PRO A 420 25.62 30.11 -7.98
N PRO A 421 25.29 29.50 -9.14
CA PRO A 421 26.26 28.73 -9.91
C PRO A 421 27.42 29.65 -10.33
N LEU A 422 28.65 29.25 -10.03
CA LEU A 422 29.83 29.88 -10.59
C LEU A 422 29.79 29.65 -12.11
N LEU A 423 29.67 30.74 -12.86
CA LEU A 423 29.88 30.73 -14.30
C LEU A 423 31.31 30.23 -14.58
N PRO A 424 31.53 29.41 -15.63
CA PRO A 424 32.89 29.02 -16.00
C PRO A 424 33.69 30.28 -16.32
N GLU A 425 34.82 30.44 -15.64
CA GLU A 425 35.77 31.51 -15.95
C GLU A 425 36.17 31.38 -17.44
N CYS A 426 35.94 32.44 -18.21
CA CYS A 426 36.52 32.56 -19.53
C CYS A 426 38.04 32.42 -19.40
N GLU A 427 38.60 31.41 -20.06
CA GLU A 427 40.05 31.26 -20.21
C GLU A 427 40.65 32.58 -20.73
N ALA A 428 41.45 33.22 -19.88
CA ALA A 428 42.24 34.36 -20.29
C ALA A 428 43.34 33.87 -21.25
N SER A 429 43.21 34.26 -22.51
CA SER A 429 44.25 34.13 -23.53
C SER A 429 45.61 34.67 -23.05
N PRO A 430 46.73 33.97 -23.28
CA PRO A 430 48.03 34.40 -22.80
C PRO A 430 48.55 35.62 -23.60
N SER A 431 48.90 36.69 -22.89
CA SER A 431 49.59 37.86 -23.43
C SER A 431 51.09 37.56 -23.70
N PRO A 432 51.68 38.04 -24.81
CA PRO A 432 53.09 37.78 -25.13
C PRO A 432 53.99 38.94 -24.65
N SER A 433 55.00 38.66 -23.83
CA SER A 433 56.24 39.46 -23.79
C SER A 433 57.26 38.89 -22.80
N ASN A 434 58.36 38.34 -23.32
CA ASN A 434 59.70 38.90 -23.13
C ASN A 434 60.77 37.90 -23.58
N ALA A 435 61.29 38.12 -24.78
CA ALA A 435 62.56 37.58 -25.24
C ALA A 435 63.33 38.71 -25.93
N GLN A 436 64.38 39.20 -25.26
CA GLN A 436 65.66 39.67 -25.83
C GLN A 436 66.56 40.05 -24.63
N ARG A 437 67.55 39.20 -24.29
CA ARG A 437 68.95 39.19 -24.76
C ARG A 437 69.81 40.28 -24.11
N GLY A 438 70.92 39.86 -23.50
CA GLY A 438 72.14 40.66 -23.44
C GLY A 438 72.91 40.60 -22.11
N GLU A 439 74.02 39.86 -22.17
CA GLU A 439 75.26 39.89 -21.35
C GLU A 439 75.22 39.42 -19.87
#